data_AF-A0A327K2N9-F1
#
_entry.id   AF-A0A327K2N9-F1
#
_cell.length_a   1.000
_cell.length_b   1.000
_cell.length_c   1.000
_cell.angle_alpha   90.00
_cell.angle_beta   90.00
_cell.angle_gamma   90.00
#
_symmetry.space_group_name_H-M   'P 1'
#
loop_
_entity.id
_entity.type
_entity.pdbx_description
1 polymer ?
#
loop_
_entity_poly.entity_id
_entity_poly.type
_entity_poly.pdbx_seq_one_letter_code
_entity_poly.pdbx_strand_id
1 'polypeptide(L)'
;MRGHNNPGGGFIGGLIAASAFAIYGIAYGVPPVRRALRFHPMGIAGFGLVVATLAGVPSLIGGKPFLTALWAYPKIFGMEVAISTATFFDIGVYL
;
A
#
# COMPACT_ATOMS: atom_id res chain seq x y z
N MET A 1 5.60 23.85 2.27
CA MET A 1 4.18 23.93 1.85
C MET A 1 3.50 22.61 2.21
N ARG A 2 2.32 22.71 2.83
CA ARG A 2 1.56 21.61 3.44
C ARG A 2 0.97 20.71 2.34
N GLY A 3 1.21 19.40 2.36
CA GLY A 3 0.71 18.52 1.29
C GLY A 3 0.73 17.00 1.54
N HIS A 4 0.93 16.53 2.78
CA HIS A 4 1.03 15.09 3.10
C HIS A 4 -0.16 14.52 3.90
N ASN A 5 -1.27 15.27 3.99
CA ASN A 5 -2.47 14.88 4.74
C ASN A 5 -3.74 14.91 3.87
N ASN A 6 -3.57 14.76 2.55
CA ASN A 6 -4.73 14.64 1.67
C ASN A 6 -5.41 13.29 1.91
N PRO A 7 -6.75 13.25 2.00
CA PRO A 7 -7.48 12.01 2.22
C PRO A 7 -7.21 11.03 1.07
N GLY A 8 -6.66 9.87 1.41
CA GLY A 8 -6.23 8.85 0.46
C GLY A 8 -5.30 7.88 1.17
N GLY A 9 -5.66 6.60 1.16
CA GLY A 9 -4.90 5.52 1.82
C GLY A 9 -4.97 4.24 1.00
N GLY A 10 -4.47 3.14 1.56
CA GLY A 10 -4.36 1.85 0.86
C GLY A 10 -5.69 1.38 0.26
N PHE A 11 -6.78 1.48 1.02
CA PHE A 11 -8.11 1.02 0.60
C PHE A 11 -8.65 1.72 -0.65
N ILE A 12 -8.62 3.07 -0.67
CA ILE A 12 -9.13 3.84 -1.81
C ILE A 12 -8.25 3.56 -3.04
N GLY A 13 -6.93 3.45 -2.86
CA GLY A 13 -6.01 3.08 -3.95
C GLY A 13 -6.34 1.70 -4.53
N GLY A 14 -6.60 0.70 -3.68
CA GLY A 14 -6.96 -0.65 -4.11
C GLY A 14 -8.29 -0.69 -4.87
N LEU A 15 -9.30 0.05 -4.41
CA LEU A 15 -10.58 0.19 -5.12
C LEU A 15 -10.45 0.86 -6.48
N ILE A 16 -9.59 1.88 -6.60
CA ILE A 16 -9.31 2.54 -7.88
C ILE A 16 -8.62 1.56 -8.84
N ALA A 17 -7.63 0.79 -8.35
CA ALA A 17 -6.95 -0.22 -9.15
C ALA A 17 -7.92 -1.31 -9.64
N ALA A 18 -8.77 -1.83 -8.75
CA ALA A 18 -9.79 -2.82 -9.09
C ALA A 18 -10.80 -2.27 -10.12
N SER A 19 -11.24 -1.02 -9.95
CA SER A 19 -12.13 -0.34 -10.89
C SER A 19 -11.50 -0.17 -12.27
N ALA A 20 -10.20 0.15 -12.34
CA ALA A 20 -9.49 0.24 -13.60
C ALA A 20 -9.45 -1.11 -14.35
N PHE A 21 -9.20 -2.21 -13.64
CA PHE A 21 -9.29 -3.56 -14.23
C PHE A 21 -10.71 -3.92 -14.66
N ALA A 22 -11.73 -3.52 -13.91
CA ALA A 22 -13.12 -3.74 -14.28
C ALA A 22 -13.49 -3.00 -15.57
N ILE A 23 -13.16 -1.71 -15.69
CA ILE A 23 -13.38 -0.92 -16.90
C ILE A 23 -12.60 -1.51 -18.08
N TYR A 24 -11.35 -1.93 -17.86
CA TYR A 24 -10.54 -2.59 -18.89
C TYR A 24 -11.19 -3.89 -19.39
N GLY A 25 -11.81 -4.65 -18.49
CA GLY A 25 -12.57 -5.86 -18.83
C GLY A 25 -13.85 -5.60 -19.59
N ILE A 26 -14.57 -4.52 -19.26
CA ILE A 26 -15.75 -4.10 -20.01
C ILE A 26 -15.36 -3.68 -21.44
N ALA A 27 -14.24 -2.97 -21.59
CA ALA A 27 -13.80 -2.42 -22.88
C ALA A 27 -13.19 -3.47 -23.82
N TYR A 28 -12.39 -4.42 -23.30
CA TYR A 28 -11.58 -5.35 -24.11
C TYR A 28 -11.90 -6.83 -23.86
N GLY A 29 -12.84 -7.13 -22.96
CA GLY A 29 -13.17 -8.49 -22.57
C GLY A 29 -12.18 -9.09 -21.57
N VAL A 30 -12.48 -10.32 -21.12
CA VAL A 30 -11.71 -11.02 -20.07
C VAL A 30 -10.28 -11.44 -20.50
N PRO A 31 -10.01 -11.89 -21.74
CA PRO A 31 -8.67 -12.38 -22.10
C PRO A 31 -7.55 -11.34 -21.97
N PRO A 32 -7.73 -10.07 -22.42
CA PRO A 32 -6.73 -9.02 -22.24
C PRO A 32 -6.49 -8.66 -20.76
N VAL A 33 -7.55 -8.61 -19.94
CA VAL A 33 -7.44 -8.36 -18.49
C VAL A 33 -6.62 -9.46 -17.81
N ARG A 34 -6.89 -10.72 -18.13
CA ARG A 34 -6.12 -11.86 -17.61
C ARG A 34 -4.64 -11.82 -18.01
N ARG A 35 -4.33 -11.29 -19.20
CA ARG A 35 -2.94 -11.10 -19.63
C ARG A 35 -2.26 -9.92 -18.92
N ALA A 36 -3.02 -8.89 -18.57
CA ALA A 36 -2.55 -7.76 -17.77
C ALA A 36 -2.28 -8.16 -16.30
N LEU A 37 -3.12 -9.05 -15.74
CA LEU A 37 -2.93 -9.64 -14.41
C LEU A 37 -1.87 -10.74 -14.45
N ARG A 38 -0.59 -10.36 -14.36
CA ARG A 38 0.54 -11.32 -14.29
C ARG A 38 0.54 -12.17 -13.03
N PHE A 39 0.01 -11.63 -11.92
CA PHE A 39 -0.11 -12.32 -10.64
C PHE A 39 -1.57 -12.56 -10.30
N HIS A 40 -1.85 -13.69 -9.66
CA HIS A 40 -3.20 -14.02 -9.22
C HIS A 40 -3.65 -13.01 -8.16
N PRO A 41 -4.84 -12.38 -8.26
CA PRO A 41 -5.30 -11.37 -7.30
C PRO A 41 -5.25 -11.83 -5.85
N MET A 42 -5.59 -13.10 -5.57
CA MET A 42 -5.44 -13.66 -4.22
C MET A 42 -3.99 -13.72 -3.73
N GLY A 43 -3.03 -13.91 -4.62
CA GLY A 43 -1.60 -13.88 -4.27
C GLY A 43 -1.12 -12.46 -3.95
N ILE A 44 -1.65 -11.47 -4.67
CA ILE A 44 -1.37 -10.04 -4.41
C ILE A 44 -1.95 -9.67 -3.03
N ALA A 45 -3.21 -10.00 -2.76
CA ALA A 45 -3.86 -9.75 -1.47
C ALA A 45 -3.16 -10.48 -0.31
N GLY A 46 -2.75 -11.75 -0.51
CA GLY A 46 -1.99 -12.50 0.49
C GLY A 46 -0.63 -11.87 0.80
N PHE A 47 0.07 -11.39 -0.23
CA PHE A 47 1.32 -10.66 -0.06
C PHE A 47 1.09 -9.31 0.63
N GLY A 48 0.04 -8.57 0.26
CA GLY A 48 -0.37 -7.33 0.91
C GLY A 48 -0.61 -7.51 2.41
N LEU A 49 -1.31 -8.59 2.80
CA LEU A 49 -1.52 -8.94 4.21
C LEU A 49 -0.21 -9.20 4.96
N VAL A 50 0.73 -9.91 4.35
CA VAL A 50 2.07 -10.14 4.94
C VAL A 50 2.80 -8.81 5.12
N VAL A 51 2.81 -7.94 4.11
CA VAL A 51 3.45 -6.61 4.18
C VAL A 51 2.82 -5.74 5.26
N ALA A 52 1.49 -5.70 5.35
CA ALA A 52 0.76 -4.93 6.36
C ALA A 52 1.08 -5.43 7.78
N THR A 53 1.17 -6.75 7.97
CA THR A 53 1.51 -7.35 9.26
C THR A 53 2.96 -7.05 9.66
N LEU A 54 3.89 -7.13 8.71
CA LEU A 54 5.31 -6.82 8.93
C LEU A 54 5.54 -5.34 9.28
N ALA A 55 4.68 -4.42 8.80
CA ALA A 55 4.77 -3.01 9.14
C ALA A 55 4.63 -2.73 10.66
N GLY A 56 4.00 -3.63 11.42
CA GLY A 56 3.88 -3.53 12.88
C GLY A 56 5.05 -4.13 13.68
N VAL A 57 5.94 -4.91 13.04
CA VAL A 57 7.09 -5.55 13.70
C VAL A 57 8.09 -4.53 14.26
N PRO A 58 8.45 -3.43 13.55
CA PRO A 58 9.34 -2.40 14.09
C PRO A 58 8.82 -1.78 15.40
N SER A 59 7.50 -1.66 15.56
CA SER A 59 6.87 -1.12 16.77
C SER A 59 7.09 -2.02 17.97
N LEU A 60 7.03 -3.34 17.78
CA LEU A 60 7.32 -4.35 18.81
C LEU A 60 8.79 -4.31 19.25
N ILE A 61 9.72 -4.19 18.29
CA ILE A 61 11.16 -4.07 18.59
C ILE A 61 11.44 -2.80 19.39
N GLY A 62 10.71 -1.71 19.10
CA GLY A 62 10.78 -0.45 19.84
C GLY A 62 10.06 -0.45 21.21
N GLY A 63 9.56 -1.61 21.68
CA GLY A 63 8.85 -1.73 22.96
C GLY A 63 7.48 -1.05 23.00
N LYS A 64 6.92 -0.69 21.84
CA LYS A 64 5.60 -0.08 21.71
C LYS A 64 4.55 -1.14 21.35
N PRO A 65 3.25 -0.87 21.60
CA PRO A 65 2.18 -1.74 21.13
C PRO A 65 2.28 -2.03 19.63
N PHE A 66 1.89 -3.22 19.21
CA PHE A 66 1.85 -3.62 17.81
C PHE A 66 1.04 -2.60 16.98
N LEU A 67 1.49 -2.32 15.75
CA LEU A 67 0.91 -1.31 14.85
C LEU A 67 0.93 0.14 15.38
N THR A 68 1.76 0.45 16.39
CA THR A 68 2.04 1.85 16.73
C THR A 68 2.79 2.52 15.58
N ALA A 69 2.23 3.60 15.02
CA ALA A 69 2.87 4.34 13.94
C ALA A 69 4.20 4.95 14.42
N LEU A 70 5.30 4.51 13.81
CA LEU A 70 6.63 5.07 14.02
C LEU A 70 6.93 6.03 12.87
N TRP A 71 7.47 7.20 13.20
CA TRP A 71 7.88 8.22 12.25
C TRP A 71 9.40 8.32 12.24
N ALA A 72 9.98 8.27 11.04
CA ALA A 72 11.37 8.53 10.79
C ALA A 72 11.50 9.72 9.84
N TYR A 73 12.50 10.56 10.07
CA TYR A 73 12.80 11.74 9.24
C TYR A 73 14.20 11.63 8.63
N PRO A 74 14.47 10.63 7.76
CA PRO A 74 15.75 10.56 7.06
C PRO A 74 15.94 11.77 6.14
N LYS A 75 17.15 12.33 6.13
CA LYS A 75 17.58 13.31 5.13
C LYS A 75 18.03 12.58 3.88
N ILE A 76 17.25 12.71 2.81
CA ILE A 76 17.55 12.15 1.49
C ILE A 76 17.75 13.33 0.54
N PHE A 77 18.92 13.42 -0.11
CA PHE A 77 19.28 14.53 -1.03
C PHE A 77 19.11 15.94 -0.44
N GLY A 78 19.36 16.11 0.87
CA GLY A 78 19.23 17.41 1.55
C GLY A 78 17.80 17.81 1.94
N MET A 79 16.80 16.97 1.65
CA MET A 79 15.41 17.15 2.09
C MET A 79 15.05 16.15 3.20
N GLU A 80 14.34 16.62 4.22
CA GLU A 80 13.76 15.75 5.25
C GLU A 80 12.52 15.06 4.70
N VAL A 81 12.57 13.73 4.58
CA VAL A 81 11.44 12.93 4.13
C VAL A 81 10.78 12.30 5.35
N ALA A 82 9.51 12.61 5.61
CA ALA A 82 8.74 11.94 6.64
C ALA A 82 8.32 10.55 6.15
N ILE A 83 8.92 9.51 6.71
CA ILE A 83 8.58 8.11 6.42
C ILE A 83 7.93 7.54 7.67
N SER A 84 6.76 6.92 7.51
CA SER A 84 6.06 6.27 8.63
C SER A 84 5.86 4.78 8.37
N THR A 85 5.85 3.98 9.44
CA THR A 85 5.43 2.57 9.34
C THR A 85 3.97 2.44 8.89
N ALA A 86 3.13 3.45 9.14
CA ALA A 86 1.76 3.51 8.64
C ALA A 86 1.71 3.56 7.10
N THR A 87 2.66 4.22 6.44
CA THR A 87 2.75 4.24 4.97
C THR A 87 3.02 2.85 4.40
N PHE A 88 3.85 2.04 5.07
CA PHE A 88 4.08 0.65 4.66
C PHE A 88 2.85 -0.24 4.90
N PHE A 89 2.10 0.02 5.98
CA PHE A 89 0.82 -0.63 6.23
C PHE A 89 -0.19 -0.32 5.11
N ASP A 90 -0.30 0.95 4.70
CA ASP A 90 -1.17 1.36 3.59
C ASP A 90 -0.77 0.72 2.26
N ILE A 91 0.53 0.56 1.99
CA ILE A 91 1.01 -0.18 0.81
C ILE A 91 0.55 -1.64 0.88
N GLY A 92 0.61 -2.28 2.06
CA GLY A 92 0.10 -3.64 2.25
C GLY A 92 -1.41 -3.74 2.00
N VAL A 93 -2.19 -2.74 2.40
CA VAL A 93 -3.65 -2.71 2.18
C VAL A 93 -4.02 -2.40 0.72
N TYR A 94 -3.18 -1.65 0.01
CA TYR A 94 -3.37 -1.33 -1.41
C TYR A 94 -3.26 -2.55 -2.32
N LEU A 95 -2.37 -3.48 -1.97
CA LEU A 95 -2.07 -4.70 -2.71
C LEU A 95 -3.17 -5.76 -2.55
#